data_AF-A0A7W4A321-F1
#
_entry.id   AF-A0A7W4A321-F1
#
_cell.length_a   1.000
_cell.length_b   1.000
_cell.length_c   1.000
_cell.angle_alpha   90.00
_cell.angle_beta   90.00
_cell.angle_gamma   90.00
#
_symmetry.space_group_name_H-M   'P 1'
#
loop_
_entity.id
_entity.type
_entity.pdbx_description
1 polymer ?
#
loop_
_entity_poly.entity_id
_entity_poly.type
_entity_poly.pdbx_seq_one_letter_code
_entity_poly.pdbx_strand_id
1 'polypeptide(L)'
;MALLSVGRPNYTVTYDFDQSFTIDSEGRGFWGNDATNGVLGANDTLAMQEFHGTLLFDAPVTTMTFDTNPGENWHAFTFGKATSVPEPGSFILLGLGLASLGFSRRKAKVQATHKL
;
A
#
# COMPACT_ATOMS: atom_id res chain seq x y z
N MET A 1 1.26 8.28 0.85
CA MET A 1 1.55 9.30 -0.17
C MET A 1 2.38 8.65 -1.27
N ALA A 2 1.94 8.71 -2.52
CA ALA A 2 2.73 8.25 -3.65
C ALA A 2 3.58 9.39 -4.20
N LEU A 3 4.83 9.11 -4.56
CA LEU A 3 5.79 10.03 -5.19
C LEU A 3 6.12 9.53 -6.59
N LEU A 4 6.17 10.45 -7.56
CA LEU A 4 6.48 10.12 -8.94
C LEU A 4 7.89 10.58 -9.31
N SER A 5 8.90 9.72 -9.29
CA SER A 5 10.23 10.06 -9.84
C SER A 5 10.85 11.35 -9.26
N VAL A 6 10.72 11.55 -7.95
CA VAL A 6 11.18 12.74 -7.23
C VAL A 6 12.68 12.61 -6.91
N GLY A 7 13.47 13.63 -7.22
CA GLY A 7 14.91 13.71 -7.15
C GLY A 7 15.50 14.01 -8.54
N ARG A 8 16.79 13.75 -8.71
CA ARG A 8 17.47 13.98 -10.00
C ARG A 8 18.50 12.87 -10.28
N PRO A 9 18.78 12.56 -11.56
CA PRO A 9 19.83 11.60 -11.91
C PRO A 9 21.17 12.02 -11.30
N ASN A 10 21.84 11.09 -10.62
CA ASN A 10 23.17 11.28 -10.03
C ASN A 10 23.27 12.42 -8.99
N TYR A 11 22.13 12.88 -8.46
CA TYR A 11 22.12 13.95 -7.47
C TYR A 11 21.04 13.68 -6.42
N THR A 12 21.50 13.23 -5.25
CA THR A 12 20.63 12.90 -4.13
C THR A 12 19.94 14.15 -3.59
N VAL A 13 18.62 14.13 -3.60
CA VAL A 13 17.75 15.10 -2.92
C VAL A 13 17.26 14.47 -1.63
N THR A 14 17.32 15.21 -0.52
CA THR A 14 16.79 14.75 0.76
C THR A 14 15.55 15.53 1.10
N TYR A 15 14.46 14.81 1.36
CA TYR A 15 13.26 15.35 1.97
C TYR A 15 13.36 15.23 3.48
N ASP A 16 12.88 16.25 4.18
CA ASP A 16 12.71 16.25 5.63
C ASP A 16 11.22 16.45 5.92
N PHE A 17 10.57 15.41 6.46
CA PHE A 17 9.14 15.43 6.76
C PHE A 17 8.91 15.73 8.24
N ASP A 18 7.79 16.39 8.54
CA ASP A 18 7.38 16.70 9.92
C ASP A 18 6.73 15.52 10.67
N GLN A 19 6.65 14.35 10.05
CA GLN A 19 5.94 13.17 10.54
C GLN A 19 6.67 11.89 10.13
N SER A 20 6.67 10.91 11.02
CA SER A 20 7.24 9.59 10.77
C SER A 20 6.48 8.79 9.72
N PHE A 21 7.24 8.06 8.92
CA PHE A 21 6.75 7.22 7.83
C PHE A 21 7.67 6.05 7.57
N THR A 22 7.16 5.15 6.74
CA THR A 22 7.90 4.03 6.15
C THR A 22 7.77 4.07 4.64
N ILE A 23 8.73 3.45 3.94
CA ILE A 23 8.57 3.13 2.51
C ILE A 23 7.70 1.88 2.43
N ASP A 24 6.45 2.05 2.00
CA ASP A 24 5.48 0.95 1.82
C ASP A 24 5.77 0.17 0.53
N SER A 25 6.16 0.89 -0.52
CA SER A 25 6.57 0.30 -1.79
C SER A 25 7.47 1.25 -2.57
N GLU A 26 8.36 0.68 -3.39
CA GLU A 26 9.18 1.41 -4.35
C GLU A 26 9.35 0.60 -5.63
N GLY A 27 9.67 1.29 -6.73
CA GLY A 27 9.85 0.63 -8.02
C GLY A 27 10.20 1.59 -9.15
N ARG A 28 10.06 1.10 -10.39
CA ARG A 28 10.38 1.86 -11.59
C ARG A 28 9.38 2.98 -11.83
N GLY A 29 9.89 4.20 -11.99
CA GLY A 29 9.09 5.39 -12.31
C GLY A 29 9.10 5.76 -13.79
N PHE A 30 8.69 7.00 -14.07
CA PHE A 30 8.80 7.60 -15.40
C PHE A 30 10.25 8.03 -15.67
N TRP A 31 10.85 8.72 -14.69
CA TRP A 31 12.29 8.93 -14.57
C TRP A 31 12.82 8.06 -13.41
N GLY A 32 13.98 7.43 -13.56
CA GLY A 32 14.51 6.45 -12.60
C GLY A 32 14.00 5.02 -12.77
N ASN A 33 14.83 4.03 -12.40
CA ASN A 33 14.58 2.61 -12.65
C ASN A 33 14.89 1.68 -11.45
N ASP A 34 15.20 2.23 -10.28
CA ASP A 34 15.79 1.42 -9.22
C ASP A 34 14.85 1.31 -8.01
N ALA A 35 14.59 0.06 -7.60
CA ALA A 35 13.77 -0.30 -6.45
C ALA A 35 14.53 -0.15 -5.12
N THR A 36 15.50 0.76 -5.05
CA THR A 36 16.32 1.05 -3.85
C THR A 36 16.70 2.53 -3.78
N ASN A 37 15.97 3.39 -4.50
CA ASN A 37 16.31 4.80 -4.60
C ASN A 37 15.82 5.62 -3.42
N GLY A 38 15.04 5.04 -2.50
CA GLY A 38 14.66 5.66 -1.25
C GLY A 38 15.54 5.15 -0.11
N VAL A 39 16.32 6.03 0.51
CA VAL A 39 17.09 5.71 1.72
C VAL A 39 16.52 6.52 2.88
N LEU A 40 15.93 5.81 3.84
CA LEU A 40 15.46 6.42 5.09
C LEU A 40 16.65 6.89 5.92
N GLY A 41 16.63 8.15 6.33
CA GLY A 41 17.59 8.75 7.24
C GLY A 41 17.02 8.93 8.65
N ALA A 42 17.80 9.56 9.52
CA ALA A 42 17.32 9.98 10.84
C ALA A 42 16.33 11.15 10.71
N ASN A 43 15.48 11.36 11.72
CA ASN A 43 14.53 12.48 11.80
C ASN A 43 13.59 12.55 10.59
N ASP A 44 12.97 11.44 10.22
CA ASP A 44 11.93 11.42 9.17
C ASP A 44 12.44 11.99 7.83
N THR A 45 13.70 11.70 7.50
CA THR A 45 14.30 12.11 6.23
C THR A 45 14.27 10.98 5.19
N LEU A 46 14.12 11.35 3.93
CA LEU A 46 14.20 10.45 2.79
C LEU A 46 15.21 11.00 1.78
N ALA A 47 16.37 10.35 1.68
CA ALA A 47 17.38 10.65 0.68
C ALA A 47 17.12 9.83 -0.58
N MET A 48 17.08 10.49 -1.74
CA MET A 48 16.59 9.85 -2.96
C MET A 48 17.11 10.45 -4.27
N GLN A 49 17.10 9.62 -5.31
CA GLN A 49 17.39 9.98 -6.70
C GLN A 49 16.28 9.44 -7.60
N GLU A 50 15.43 10.30 -8.14
CA GLU A 50 14.29 9.89 -8.99
C GLU A 50 13.41 8.81 -8.35
N PHE A 51 13.16 8.91 -7.04
CA PHE A 51 12.37 7.96 -6.27
C PHE A 51 10.94 7.88 -6.78
N HIS A 52 10.48 6.65 -6.99
CA HIS A 52 9.11 6.34 -7.36
C HIS A 52 8.57 5.27 -6.42
N GLY A 53 7.54 5.62 -5.65
CA GLY A 53 7.06 4.74 -4.60
C GLY A 53 5.99 5.37 -3.72
N THR A 54 5.61 4.64 -2.67
CA THR A 54 4.60 5.07 -1.71
C THR A 54 5.20 5.09 -0.32
N LEU A 55 4.99 6.22 0.38
CA LEU A 55 5.25 6.35 1.80
C LEU A 55 3.96 6.12 2.59
N LEU A 56 4.05 5.35 3.67
CA LEU A 56 2.97 5.18 4.63
C LEU A 56 3.34 5.93 5.91
N PHE A 57 2.55 6.94 6.24
CA PHE A 57 2.70 7.71 7.48
C PHE A 57 2.07 6.97 8.65
N ASP A 58 2.71 7.04 9.81
CA ASP A 58 2.29 6.32 11.01
C ASP A 58 0.99 6.89 11.63
N ALA A 59 0.68 8.14 11.32
CA ALA A 59 -0.51 8.85 11.78
C ALA A 59 -1.29 9.48 10.62
N PRO A 60 -2.61 9.75 10.80
CA PRO A 60 -3.39 10.49 9.82
C PRO A 60 -2.83 11.89 9.58
N VAL A 61 -2.42 12.16 8.34
CA VAL A 61 -1.91 13.46 7.91
C VAL A 61 -3.07 14.42 7.65
N THR A 62 -3.20 15.48 8.45
CA THR A 62 -4.13 16.60 8.21
C THR A 62 -3.45 17.82 7.59
N THR A 63 -2.16 17.96 7.86
CA THR A 63 -1.24 18.95 7.30
C THR A 63 0.08 18.24 7.04
N MET A 64 0.81 18.68 6.02
CA MET A 64 2.14 18.18 5.72
C MET A 64 3.01 19.36 5.33
N THR A 65 4.14 19.50 6.02
CA THR A 65 5.25 20.34 5.58
C THR A 65 6.45 19.47 5.29
N PHE A 66 7.20 19.84 4.26
CA PHE A 66 8.46 19.20 3.95
C PHE A 66 9.45 20.23 3.43
N ASP A 67 10.71 20.04 3.76
CA ASP A 67 11.83 20.76 3.18
C ASP A 67 12.63 19.85 2.26
N THR A 68 13.31 20.45 1.28
CA THR A 68 14.21 19.71 0.38
C THR A 68 15.60 20.30 0.42
N ASN A 69 16.60 19.43 0.52
CA ASN A 69 18.00 19.81 0.44
C ASN A 69 18.80 18.74 -0.29
N PRO A 70 19.51 19.08 -1.36
CA PRO A 70 19.47 20.34 -2.12
C PRO A 70 18.08 20.59 -2.72
N GLY A 71 17.79 21.85 -3.08
CA GLY A 71 16.50 22.23 -3.64
C GLY A 71 16.19 21.47 -4.93
N GLU A 72 14.93 21.08 -5.08
CA GLU A 72 14.44 20.36 -6.25
C GLU A 72 13.44 21.20 -7.05
N ASN A 73 13.52 21.09 -8.38
CA ASN A 73 12.78 21.96 -9.30
C ASN A 73 11.39 21.42 -9.66
N TRP A 74 11.11 20.17 -9.33
CA TRP A 74 9.91 19.47 -9.73
C TRP A 74 9.48 18.52 -8.63
N HIS A 75 8.20 18.47 -8.32
CA HIS A 75 7.66 17.50 -7.38
C HIS A 75 6.28 17.07 -7.85
N ALA A 76 5.95 15.78 -7.73
CA ALA A 76 4.58 15.34 -7.78
C ALA A 76 4.31 14.25 -6.77
N PHE A 77 3.20 14.46 -6.07
CA PHE A 77 2.74 13.64 -4.98
C PHE A 77 1.24 13.43 -5.10
N THR A 78 0.80 12.22 -4.76
CA THR A 78 -0.61 11.89 -4.62
C THR A 78 -0.87 11.45 -3.18
N PHE A 79 -1.81 12.13 -2.53
CA PHE A 79 -2.27 11.74 -1.21
C PHE A 79 -3.40 10.73 -1.32
N GLY A 80 -3.27 9.65 -0.57
CA GLY A 80 -4.28 8.63 -0.43
C GLY A 80 -4.43 8.30 1.05
N LYS A 81 -5.64 7.91 1.43
CA LYS A 81 -5.93 7.36 2.76
C LYS A 81 -6.00 5.84 2.62
N ALA A 82 -5.24 5.12 3.42
CA ALA A 82 -5.44 3.68 3.56
C ALA A 82 -6.83 3.46 4.17
N THR A 83 -7.78 3.00 3.37
CA THR A 83 -9.08 2.56 3.83
C THR A 83 -9.08 1.06 3.89
N SER A 84 -9.38 0.48 5.04
CA SER A 84 -9.71 -0.95 5.10
C SER A 84 -10.94 -1.17 4.22
N VAL A 85 -10.77 -1.83 3.08
CA VAL A 85 -11.91 -2.31 2.29
C VAL A 85 -12.53 -3.43 3.13
N PRO A 86 -13.80 -3.31 3.58
CA PRO A 86 -14.43 -4.39 4.32
C PRO A 86 -14.36 -5.68 3.50
N GLU A 87 -14.04 -6.79 4.15
CA GLU A 87 -14.01 -8.09 3.48
C GLU A 87 -15.32 -8.28 2.69
N PRO A 88 -15.24 -8.65 1.40
CA PRO A 88 -16.44 -8.83 0.62
C PRO A 88 -17.37 -9.84 1.31
N GLY A 89 -18.66 -9.53 1.40
CA GLY A 89 -19.69 -10.46 1.88
C GLY A 89 -19.72 -11.80 1.11
N SER A 90 -18.96 -11.90 0.02
CA SER A 90 -18.62 -13.13 -0.70
C SER A 90 -18.10 -14.25 0.20
N PHE A 91 -17.31 -13.98 1.26
CA PHE A 91 -16.88 -15.05 2.17
C PHE A 91 -18.04 -15.61 3.00
N ILE A 92 -18.97 -14.75 3.44
CA ILE A 92 -20.21 -15.16 4.10
C ILE A 92 -21.06 -15.99 3.13
N LEU A 93 -21.24 -15.52 1.90
CA LEU A 93 -22.00 -16.24 0.87
C LEU A 93 -21.36 -17.59 0.50
N LEU A 94 -20.03 -17.64 0.38
CA LEU A 94 -19.29 -18.87 0.15
C LEU A 94 -19.48 -19.84 1.32
N GLY A 95 -19.36 -19.36 2.56
CA GLY A 95 -19.60 -20.15 3.76
C GLY A 95 -21.02 -20.72 3.81
N LEU A 96 -22.04 -19.88 3.54
CA LEU A 96 -23.45 -20.31 3.49
C LEU A 96 -23.73 -21.29 2.34
N GLY A 97 -23.11 -21.06 1.17
CA GLY A 97 -23.19 -21.97 0.03
C GLY A 97 -22.60 -23.35 0.34
N LEU A 98 -21.43 -23.40 0.96
CA LEU A 98 -20.79 -24.66 1.36
C LEU A 98 -21.58 -25.37 2.47
N ALA A 99 -22.09 -24.63 3.46
CA ALA A 99 -22.91 -25.18 4.52
C ALA A 99 -24.22 -25.80 4.00
N SER A 100 -24.90 -25.11 3.07
CA SER A 100 -26.14 -25.59 2.46
C SER A 100 -25.93 -26.83 1.57
N LEU A 101 -24.81 -26.89 0.82
CA LEU A 101 -24.40 -28.08 0.08
C LEU A 101 -24.10 -29.27 1.01
N GLY A 102 -23.40 -29.04 2.12
CA GLY A 102 -23.12 -30.06 3.13
C GLY A 102 -24.40 -30.62 3.77
N PHE A 103 -25.35 -29.76 4.12
CA PHE A 103 -26.65 -30.16 4.66
C PHE A 103 -27.48 -30.99 3.66
N SER A 104 -27.48 -30.56 2.39
CA SER A 104 -28.21 -31.26 1.32
C SER A 104 -27.67 -32.68 1.10
N ARG A 105 -26.35 -32.86 1.11
CA ARG A 105 -25.71 -34.18 1.02
C ARG A 105 -26.02 -35.09 2.20
N ARG A 106 -26.08 -34.54 3.43
CA ARG A 106 -26.47 -35.33 4.62
C ARG A 106 -27.90 -35.85 4.52
N LYS A 107 -28.85 -35.01 4.08
CA LYS A 107 -30.26 -35.44 3.91
C LYS A 107 -30.41 -36.52 2.83
N ALA A 108 -29.71 -36.39 1.71
CA ALA A 108 -29.74 -37.39 0.64
C ALA A 108 -29.23 -38.76 1.11
N LYS A 109 -28.17 -38.79 1.93
CA LYS A 109 -27.62 -40.03 2.50
C LYS A 109 -28.60 -40.71 3.47
N VAL A 110 -29.26 -39.94 4.35
CA VAL A 110 -30.25 -40.46 5.32
C VAL A 110 -31.49 -41.03 4.63
N GLN A 111 -32.00 -40.38 3.58
CA GLN A 111 -33.15 -40.90 2.81
C GLN A 111 -32.83 -42.20 2.06
N ALA A 112 -31.59 -42.39 1.62
CA ALA A 112 -31.17 -43.62 0.93
C ALA A 112 -31.11 -44.84 1.88
N THR A 113 -30.82 -44.63 3.17
CA THR A 113 -30.74 -45.71 4.17
C THR A 113 -32.11 -46.21 4.65
N HIS A 114 -33.16 -45.40 4.51
CA HIS A 114 -34.52 -45.74 4.96
C HIS A 114 -35.39 -46.46 3.90
N LYS A 115 -34.87 -46.67 2.69
CA LYS A 115 -35.56 -47.32 1.56
C LYS A 115 -35.09 -48.78 1.30
N LEU A 116 -34.34 -49.36 2.22
CA LEU A 116 -33.91 -50.77 2.19
C LEU A 116 -34.69 -51.59 3.20
#